data_AF-A0A167VNR5-F1
#
_entry.id   AF-A0A167VNR5-F1
#
_cell.length_a   1.000
_cell.length_b   1.000
_cell.length_c   1.000
_cell.angle_alpha   90.00
_cell.angle_beta   90.00
_cell.angle_gamma   90.00
#
_symmetry.space_group_name_H-M   'P 1'
#
loop_
_entity.id
_entity.type
_entity.pdbx_description
1 polymer ?
#
loop_
_entity_poly.entity_id
_entity_poly.type
_entity_poly.pdbx_seq_one_letter_code
_entity_poly.pdbx_strand_id
1 'polypeptide(L)'
;MLPPTSRGEFEIAILCALALEHDAVELLFDERWDDDGDRFKKSFNDPNAYSTGRIGKHNVVLALTRLGKVNAATAAASLRSSYWNLSIVLLVGICGGSPRNGDEEILLGDVVLGTPAVLQYDLGKQYPNGFRLRGEKLRNTNSNLCNFQLQSRARSSARYTYPGTMEDKLFKSNYWHKHHRNISYICEECHESENSVCERALSLPCDELGCDETHLQPRERLTARRILEQSASNNEETQNPIIHIGEIASADTVMKSGEDRDVLTKSYGVIAFEMEGAGIIEAVPSIVVKGVCDYADSHKNRNWQDFAAATAAAATKALLERYIATDQSSTTTAQKLQPRQPTSPVDVATNGSRDSAAGKAPLAHFMVPFGRNENFVGREIILEKVIGRVWPGKNTDSCQRTVIEGLGGVGKTQLALETVYRIRERHPECSIFWVPAVDESSFENAYRAAGKQLEISGIDDKEANVKTLVKNALNNKSNGSWVMVIDNADDTELLFDVIKLEDCLPSGHQGSILFTT
;
A
#
# COMPACT_ATOMS: atom_id res chain seq x y z
N MET A 1 -10.88 4.72 27.08
CA MET A 1 -11.93 4.11 26.22
C MET A 1 -11.76 2.60 26.33
N LEU A 2 -12.83 1.79 26.23
CA LEU A 2 -12.62 0.33 26.21
C LEU A 2 -11.94 -0.07 24.89
N PRO A 3 -11.05 -1.09 24.88
CA PRO A 3 -10.45 -1.57 23.65
C PRO A 3 -11.53 -2.08 22.68
N PRO A 4 -11.39 -1.86 21.37
CA PRO A 4 -12.35 -2.35 20.39
C PRO A 4 -12.47 -3.88 20.46
N THR A 5 -13.66 -4.40 20.12
CA THR A 5 -13.94 -5.84 20.13
C THR A 5 -13.90 -6.47 18.74
N SER A 6 -13.96 -5.65 17.68
CA SER A 6 -13.92 -6.10 16.29
C SER A 6 -13.26 -5.09 15.35
N ARG A 7 -12.87 -5.55 14.14
CA ARG A 7 -12.33 -4.71 13.06
C ARG A 7 -13.33 -3.64 12.55
N GLY A 8 -14.62 -3.80 12.82
CA GLY A 8 -15.66 -2.84 12.46
C GLY A 8 -15.72 -1.60 13.38
N GLU A 9 -14.99 -1.60 14.50
CA GLU A 9 -14.92 -0.46 15.43
C GLU A 9 -13.75 0.50 15.11
N PHE A 10 -13.07 0.28 13.99
CA PHE A 10 -12.06 1.17 13.45
C PHE A 10 -12.68 1.98 12.32
N GLU A 11 -12.83 3.27 12.56
CA GLU A 11 -13.36 4.22 11.59
C GLU A 11 -12.24 4.98 10.86
N ILE A 12 -11.01 4.87 11.34
CA ILE A 12 -9.85 5.63 10.85
C ILE A 12 -8.71 4.68 10.53
N ALA A 13 -8.18 4.83 9.32
CA ALA A 13 -7.00 4.15 8.86
C ALA A 13 -5.88 5.17 8.60
N ILE A 14 -4.64 4.80 8.89
CA ILE A 14 -3.45 5.57 8.55
C ILE A 14 -2.55 4.69 7.69
N LEU A 15 -2.11 5.23 6.55
CA LEU A 15 -1.19 4.57 5.63
C LEU A 15 0.11 5.37 5.56
N CYS A 16 1.24 4.67 5.67
CA CYS A 16 2.59 5.22 5.55
C CYS A 16 3.34 4.44 4.47
N ALA A 17 4.24 5.08 3.73
CA ALA A 17 5.01 4.44 2.67
C ALA A 17 6.37 3.91 3.15
N LEU A 18 6.96 4.58 4.15
CA LEU A 18 8.26 4.29 4.73
C LEU A 18 8.17 3.89 6.21
N ALA A 19 9.11 3.06 6.65
CA ALA A 19 9.20 2.63 8.05
C ALA A 19 9.36 3.81 9.02
N LEU A 20 10.15 4.83 8.66
CA LEU A 20 10.33 6.03 9.50
C LEU A 20 9.02 6.81 9.72
N GLU A 21 8.13 6.80 8.71
CA GLU A 21 6.82 7.47 8.77
C GLU A 21 5.86 6.67 9.65
N HIS A 22 5.85 5.35 9.45
CA HIS A 22 5.09 4.41 10.27
C HIS A 22 5.48 4.54 11.75
N ASP A 23 6.77 4.46 12.06
CA ASP A 23 7.31 4.59 13.42
C ASP A 23 6.91 5.94 14.05
N ALA A 24 6.95 7.03 13.27
CA ALA A 24 6.57 8.36 13.76
C ALA A 24 5.09 8.42 14.17
N VAL A 25 4.19 7.81 13.39
CA VAL A 25 2.77 7.72 13.72
C VAL A 25 2.53 6.80 14.91
N GLU A 26 3.17 5.64 14.94
CA GLU A 26 2.99 4.63 15.98
C GLU A 26 3.43 5.14 17.37
N LEU A 27 4.46 6.00 17.43
CA LEU A 27 4.89 6.68 18.66
C LEU A 27 3.86 7.66 19.24
N LEU A 28 2.90 8.10 18.42
CA LEU A 28 1.87 9.05 18.81
C LEU A 28 0.56 8.38 19.24
N PHE A 29 0.47 7.05 19.19
CA PHE A 29 -0.62 6.30 19.79
C PHE A 29 -0.69 6.61 21.30
N ASP A 30 -1.89 6.92 21.78
CA ASP A 30 -2.17 7.09 23.20
C ASP A 30 -2.19 5.73 23.91
N GLU A 31 -2.73 4.71 23.24
CA GLU A 31 -2.80 3.32 23.66
C GLU A 31 -2.59 2.41 22.44
N ARG A 32 -1.93 1.26 22.64
CA ARG A 32 -1.76 0.20 21.64
C ARG A 32 -2.72 -0.93 21.95
N TRP A 33 -3.29 -1.56 20.92
CA TRP A 33 -4.24 -2.67 21.07
C TRP A 33 -3.65 -4.03 20.74
N ASP A 34 -2.39 -4.05 20.31
CA ASP A 34 -1.64 -5.19 19.81
C ASP A 34 -0.41 -5.53 20.69
N ASP A 35 -0.21 -4.86 21.82
CA ASP A 35 0.88 -5.14 22.77
C ASP A 35 0.85 -6.59 23.28
N ASP A 36 -0.34 -7.18 23.44
CA ASP A 36 -0.54 -8.59 23.85
C ASP A 36 -0.68 -9.56 22.66
N GLY A 37 -0.30 -9.11 21.46
CA GLY A 37 -0.41 -9.84 20.19
C GLY A 37 -1.57 -9.40 19.29
N ASP A 38 -1.61 -9.90 18.06
CA ASP A 38 -2.61 -9.52 17.07
C ASP A 38 -4.01 -10.06 17.41
N ARG A 39 -4.79 -9.23 18.09
CA ARG A 39 -6.16 -9.53 18.51
C ARG A 39 -7.17 -9.47 17.35
N PHE A 40 -6.96 -8.59 16.38
CA PHE A 40 -7.98 -8.27 15.37
C PHE A 40 -7.82 -9.10 14.10
N LYS A 41 -6.63 -9.67 13.88
CA LYS A 41 -6.26 -10.39 12.65
C LYS A 41 -6.52 -9.51 11.42
N LYS A 42 -6.43 -10.13 10.25
CA LYS A 42 -6.74 -9.49 8.97
C LYS A 42 -7.53 -10.45 8.09
N SER A 43 -8.14 -9.92 7.03
CA SER A 43 -8.82 -10.73 6.03
C SER A 43 -7.81 -11.68 5.39
N PHE A 44 -8.29 -12.86 4.99
CA PHE A 44 -7.45 -13.89 4.41
C PHE A 44 -6.78 -13.36 3.12
N ASN A 45 -5.47 -13.56 3.00
CA ASN A 45 -4.57 -13.02 1.96
C ASN A 45 -4.42 -11.50 1.92
N ASP A 46 -4.75 -10.79 3.00
CA ASP A 46 -4.28 -9.43 3.17
C ASP A 46 -2.77 -9.42 3.44
N PRO A 47 -1.94 -8.85 2.54
CA PRO A 47 -0.48 -8.85 2.71
C PRO A 47 0.01 -7.83 3.74
N ASN A 48 -0.84 -6.87 4.14
CA ASN A 48 -0.41 -5.76 4.98
C ASN A 48 -0.11 -6.23 6.41
N ALA A 49 0.93 -5.65 7.01
CA ALA A 49 1.10 -5.66 8.45
C ALA A 49 0.35 -4.46 9.06
N TYR A 50 -0.34 -4.69 10.17
CA TYR A 50 -1.11 -3.66 10.86
C TYR A 50 -0.59 -3.47 12.27
N SER A 51 -0.44 -2.20 12.65
CA SER A 51 -0.43 -1.80 14.05
C SER A 51 -1.79 -1.22 14.40
N THR A 52 -2.31 -1.51 15.59
CA THR A 52 -3.63 -1.04 16.03
C THR A 52 -3.53 -0.29 17.34
N GLY A 53 -4.25 0.83 17.44
CA GLY A 53 -4.19 1.65 18.64
C GLY A 53 -5.27 2.72 18.71
N ARG A 54 -5.05 3.67 19.59
CA ARG A 54 -5.93 4.80 19.82
C ARG A 54 -5.17 6.12 19.65
N ILE A 55 -5.77 7.06 18.94
CA ILE A 55 -5.33 8.46 18.89
C ILE A 55 -6.53 9.33 19.24
N GLY A 56 -6.42 10.10 20.33
CA GLY A 56 -7.53 10.87 20.87
C GLY A 56 -8.70 9.96 21.21
N LYS A 57 -9.87 10.24 20.63
CA LYS A 57 -11.09 9.45 20.81
C LYS A 57 -11.30 8.36 19.76
N HIS A 58 -10.35 8.15 18.85
CA HIS A 58 -10.54 7.29 17.68
C HIS A 58 -9.69 6.02 17.77
N ASN A 59 -10.30 4.89 17.46
CA ASN A 59 -9.55 3.67 17.17
C ASN A 59 -8.95 3.80 15.77
N VAL A 60 -7.63 3.58 15.68
CA VAL A 60 -6.87 3.73 14.44
C VAL A 60 -6.21 2.40 14.08
N VAL A 61 -6.25 2.07 12.79
CA VAL A 61 -5.42 1.02 12.20
C VAL A 61 -4.34 1.70 11.35
N LEU A 62 -3.09 1.34 11.59
CA LEU A 62 -1.91 1.84 10.88
C LEU A 62 -1.35 0.72 10.00
N ALA A 63 -1.01 1.02 8.75
CA ALA A 63 -0.36 0.07 7.86
C ALA A 63 0.80 0.70 7.07
N LEU A 64 1.80 -0.12 6.76
CA LEU A 64 2.90 0.23 5.88
C LEU A 64 2.60 -0.28 4.45
N THR A 65 2.60 0.60 3.45
CA THR A 65 2.26 0.24 2.06
C THR A 65 3.44 -0.19 1.22
N ARG A 66 4.62 0.44 1.42
CA ARG A 66 5.75 0.56 0.46
C ARG A 66 5.53 1.67 -0.58
N LEU A 67 6.63 2.15 -1.16
CA LEU A 67 6.69 3.27 -2.10
C LEU A 67 5.91 3.01 -3.39
N GLY A 68 5.34 4.09 -3.95
CA GLY A 68 4.75 4.10 -5.27
C GLY A 68 3.25 3.79 -5.29
N LYS A 69 2.58 4.25 -6.36
CA LYS A 69 1.12 4.28 -6.45
C LYS A 69 0.47 2.89 -6.43
N VAL A 70 1.08 1.91 -7.07
CA VAL A 70 0.53 0.53 -7.17
C VAL A 70 0.50 -0.14 -5.79
N ASN A 71 1.59 -0.03 -5.04
CA ASN A 71 1.69 -0.56 -3.69
C ASN A 71 0.68 0.13 -2.76
N ALA A 72 0.60 1.46 -2.85
CA ALA A 72 -0.33 2.25 -2.07
C ALA A 72 -1.81 1.87 -2.35
N ALA A 73 -2.20 1.74 -3.61
CA ALA A 73 -3.55 1.33 -4.01
C ALA A 73 -3.88 -0.10 -3.53
N THR A 74 -2.95 -1.03 -3.68
CA THR A 74 -3.12 -2.43 -3.25
C THR A 74 -3.26 -2.54 -1.73
N ALA A 75 -2.39 -1.86 -0.99
CA ALA A 75 -2.46 -1.83 0.46
C ALA A 75 -3.78 -1.19 0.94
N ALA A 76 -4.21 -0.08 0.34
CA ALA A 76 -5.48 0.58 0.66
C ALA A 76 -6.70 -0.31 0.37
N ALA A 77 -6.69 -1.05 -0.74
CA ALA A 77 -7.76 -1.97 -1.08
C ALA A 77 -7.86 -3.15 -0.09
N SER A 78 -6.72 -3.74 0.28
CA SER A 78 -6.65 -4.82 1.28
C SER A 78 -7.08 -4.32 2.66
N LEU A 79 -6.63 -3.12 3.05
CA LEU A 79 -7.03 -2.47 4.29
C LEU A 79 -8.55 -2.28 4.38
N ARG A 80 -9.18 -1.78 3.31
CA ARG A 80 -10.65 -1.63 3.27
C ARG A 80 -11.38 -2.98 3.37
N SER A 81 -10.81 -4.05 2.84
CA SER A 81 -11.36 -5.40 2.98
C SER A 81 -11.20 -5.94 4.42
N SER A 82 -10.10 -5.61 5.08
CA SER A 82 -9.83 -6.05 6.45
C SER A 82 -10.59 -5.25 7.51
N TYR A 83 -10.68 -3.94 7.33
CA TYR A 83 -11.34 -3.01 8.23
C TYR A 83 -12.49 -2.37 7.46
N TRP A 84 -13.68 -2.97 7.57
CA TRP A 84 -14.80 -2.71 6.67
C TRP A 84 -15.63 -1.47 7.02
N ASN A 85 -15.37 -0.82 8.15
CA ASN A 85 -16.12 0.36 8.62
C ASN A 85 -15.30 1.66 8.61
N LEU A 86 -14.29 1.73 7.74
CA LEU A 86 -13.45 2.92 7.62
C LEU A 86 -14.26 4.10 7.05
N SER A 87 -14.29 5.20 7.80
CA SER A 87 -14.87 6.48 7.40
C SER A 87 -13.85 7.37 6.68
N ILE A 88 -12.58 7.28 7.08
CA ILE A 88 -11.50 8.09 6.54
C ILE A 88 -10.16 7.35 6.56
N VAL A 89 -9.38 7.53 5.49
CA VAL A 89 -8.00 7.04 5.39
C VAL A 89 -7.05 8.24 5.34
N LEU A 90 -6.01 8.25 6.16
CA LEU A 90 -4.99 9.29 6.17
C LEU A 90 -3.71 8.74 5.55
N LEU A 91 -3.26 9.31 4.44
CA LEU A 91 -1.92 9.04 3.90
C LEU A 91 -0.93 9.98 4.59
N VAL A 92 -0.14 9.45 5.51
CA VAL A 92 0.80 10.21 6.33
C VAL A 92 2.22 9.88 5.90
N GLY A 93 3.05 10.89 5.69
CA GLY A 93 4.44 10.66 5.33
C GLY A 93 5.22 11.93 5.03
N ILE A 94 6.28 11.81 4.27
CA ILE A 94 7.12 12.93 3.82
C ILE A 94 6.88 13.27 2.34
N CYS A 95 7.24 14.49 1.95
CA CYS A 95 7.19 14.95 0.58
C CYS A 95 8.30 15.95 0.25
N GLY A 96 8.54 16.16 -1.04
CA GLY A 96 9.21 17.35 -1.51
C GLY A 96 8.23 18.52 -1.57
N GLY A 97 8.60 19.68 -1.05
CA GLY A 97 7.76 20.89 -1.04
C GLY A 97 8.09 21.83 -2.19
N SER A 98 7.07 22.52 -2.71
CA SER A 98 7.32 23.76 -3.43
C SER A 98 7.83 24.81 -2.43
N PRO A 99 8.78 25.68 -2.80
CA PRO A 99 9.27 26.70 -1.88
C PRO A 99 8.20 27.65 -1.35
N ARG A 100 7.05 27.79 -2.01
CA ARG A 100 6.00 28.74 -1.62
C ARG A 100 4.60 28.20 -1.86
N ASN A 101 3.67 28.67 -1.04
CA ASN A 101 2.23 28.58 -1.25
C ASN A 101 1.66 30.00 -1.37
N GLY A 102 1.49 30.49 -2.59
CA GLY A 102 1.21 31.91 -2.82
C GLY A 102 2.34 32.79 -2.27
N ASP A 103 2.01 33.66 -1.31
CA ASP A 103 2.97 34.53 -0.65
C ASP A 103 3.63 33.90 0.58
N GLU A 104 3.12 32.76 1.08
CA GLU A 104 3.69 32.07 2.23
C GLU A 104 4.90 31.21 1.85
N GLU A 105 5.97 31.36 2.61
CA GLU A 105 7.14 30.50 2.54
C GLU A 105 6.83 29.12 3.12
N ILE A 106 7.10 28.05 2.37
CA ILE A 106 7.15 26.68 2.89
C ILE A 106 8.59 26.39 3.32
N LEU A 107 8.79 25.99 4.58
CA LEU A 107 10.10 25.63 5.15
C LEU A 107 10.20 24.11 5.35
N LEU A 108 11.43 23.59 5.47
CA LEU A 108 11.58 22.18 5.83
C LEU A 108 11.01 21.92 7.23
N GLY A 109 10.37 20.76 7.38
CA GLY A 109 9.59 20.39 8.55
C GLY A 109 8.17 20.99 8.61
N ASP A 110 7.78 21.88 7.69
CA ASP A 110 6.37 22.24 7.55
C ASP A 110 5.51 21.05 7.10
N VAL A 111 4.20 21.16 7.27
CA VAL A 111 3.25 20.12 6.87
C VAL A 111 2.34 20.64 5.77
N VAL A 112 2.13 19.83 4.74
CA VAL A 112 1.15 20.04 3.68
C VAL A 112 -0.03 19.11 3.91
N LEU A 113 -1.21 19.70 4.08
CA LEU A 113 -2.50 19.02 4.10
C LEU A 113 -3.11 19.10 2.70
N GLY A 114 -3.23 17.94 2.05
CA GLY A 114 -3.79 17.82 0.71
C GLY A 114 -5.25 18.25 0.66
N THR A 115 -5.60 19.08 -0.32
CA THR A 115 -7.00 19.25 -0.73
C THR A 115 -7.54 17.93 -1.29
N PRO A 116 -8.87 17.79 -1.51
CA PRO A 116 -9.43 16.59 -2.13
C PRO A 116 -8.93 16.29 -3.55
N ALA A 117 -8.04 17.11 -4.14
CA ALA A 117 -7.51 16.93 -5.48
C ALA A 117 -6.02 16.55 -5.45
N VAL A 118 -5.67 15.48 -6.17
CA VAL A 118 -4.28 15.04 -6.40
C VAL A 118 -3.99 15.08 -7.90
N LEU A 119 -2.89 15.72 -8.30
CA LEU A 119 -2.42 15.73 -9.68
C LEU A 119 -1.48 14.55 -9.91
N GLN A 120 -1.87 13.58 -10.73
CA GLN A 120 -0.92 12.54 -11.16
C GLN A 120 -0.06 13.05 -12.33
N TYR A 121 1.16 13.50 -12.05
CA TYR A 121 1.96 14.24 -13.04
C TYR A 121 2.78 13.36 -14.00
N ASP A 122 2.85 12.06 -13.75
CA ASP A 122 3.41 11.05 -14.67
C ASP A 122 2.35 10.41 -15.59
N LEU A 123 1.08 10.82 -15.47
CA LEU A 123 -0.01 10.34 -16.32
C LEU A 123 -0.20 11.24 -17.54
N GLY A 124 0.09 10.72 -18.72
CA GLY A 124 0.07 11.53 -19.93
C GLY A 124 0.36 10.74 -21.20
N LYS A 125 0.76 11.46 -22.24
CA LYS A 125 1.05 10.91 -23.56
C LYS A 125 2.49 11.23 -23.95
N GLN A 126 3.25 10.22 -24.33
CA GLN A 126 4.58 10.39 -24.88
C GLN A 126 4.51 10.71 -26.37
N TYR A 127 5.15 11.80 -26.78
CA TYR A 127 5.36 12.17 -28.19
C TYR A 127 6.86 12.14 -28.51
N PRO A 128 7.26 12.14 -29.80
CA PRO A 128 8.68 12.23 -30.17
C PRO A 128 9.41 13.44 -29.60
N ASN A 129 8.68 14.53 -29.32
CA ASN A 129 9.21 15.75 -28.73
C ASN A 129 8.99 15.86 -27.22
N GLY A 130 8.58 14.78 -26.55
CA GLY A 130 8.49 14.72 -25.09
C GLY A 130 7.12 14.30 -24.56
N PHE A 131 7.06 14.21 -23.24
CA PHE A 131 5.87 13.83 -22.50
C PHE A 131 4.88 15.00 -22.39
N ARG A 132 3.58 14.72 -22.55
CA ARG A 132 2.50 15.67 -22.28
C ARG A 132 1.57 15.14 -21.19
N LEU A 133 1.57 15.81 -20.05
CA LEU A 133 0.68 15.57 -18.93
C LEU A 133 -0.80 15.69 -19.35
N ARG A 134 -1.64 14.75 -18.89
CA ARG A 134 -3.09 14.75 -19.09
C ARG A 134 -3.81 15.86 -18.31
N GLY A 135 -3.21 16.38 -17.24
CA GLY A 135 -3.62 17.58 -16.51
C GLY A 135 -4.88 17.43 -15.65
N GLU A 136 -5.57 16.29 -15.74
CA GLU A 136 -6.73 15.96 -14.91
C GLU A 136 -6.28 15.63 -13.47
N LYS A 137 -6.96 16.24 -12.50
CA LYS A 137 -6.73 15.97 -11.07
C LYS A 137 -7.72 14.92 -10.59
N LEU A 138 -7.22 13.90 -9.91
CA LEU A 138 -8.01 12.90 -9.23
C LEU A 138 -8.69 13.56 -8.03
N ARG A 139 -10.00 13.37 -7.85
CA ARG A 139 -10.79 14.06 -6.82
C ARG A 139 -11.43 13.09 -5.84
N ASN A 140 -11.39 13.44 -4.56
CA ASN A 140 -12.17 12.85 -3.50
C ASN A 140 -13.48 13.62 -3.28
N THR A 141 -14.55 12.92 -2.92
CA THR A 141 -15.88 13.50 -2.67
C THR A 141 -16.09 14.00 -1.23
N ASN A 142 -15.13 13.74 -0.32
CA ASN A 142 -15.24 14.16 1.08
C ASN A 142 -14.48 15.48 1.33
N SER A 143 -15.20 16.59 1.42
CA SER A 143 -14.63 17.95 1.50
C SER A 143 -15.01 18.71 2.77
N ASN A 144 -14.77 18.12 3.95
CA ASN A 144 -14.87 18.85 5.23
C ASN A 144 -13.47 19.08 5.81
N LEU A 145 -12.62 19.83 5.09
CA LEU A 145 -11.37 20.38 5.62
C LEU A 145 -11.66 21.79 6.12
N CYS A 146 -11.81 21.98 7.44
CA CYS A 146 -11.90 23.30 8.05
C CYS A 146 -10.50 23.94 8.18
N ASN A 147 -10.44 25.27 8.25
CA ASN A 147 -9.20 25.99 8.57
C ASN A 147 -8.67 25.53 9.94
N PHE A 148 -7.60 24.73 9.94
CA PHE A 148 -7.00 24.19 11.15
C PHE A 148 -5.68 24.88 11.45
N GLN A 149 -5.65 25.77 12.44
CA GLN A 149 -4.41 26.16 13.12
C GLN A 149 -4.15 25.16 14.25
N LEU A 150 -3.16 24.28 14.10
CA LEU A 150 -2.84 23.23 15.07
C LEU A 150 -1.53 23.56 15.78
N GLN A 151 -1.55 23.49 17.11
CA GLN A 151 -0.34 23.35 17.92
C GLN A 151 -0.26 21.87 18.30
N SER A 152 0.72 21.14 17.76
CA SER A 152 0.91 19.73 18.06
C SER A 152 2.17 19.55 18.91
N ARG A 153 2.10 18.66 19.91
CA ARG A 153 3.23 18.28 20.76
C ARG A 153 3.71 16.90 20.34
N ALA A 154 4.86 16.82 19.67
CA ALA A 154 5.51 15.54 19.42
C ALA A 154 6.16 15.03 20.73
N ARG A 155 6.04 13.72 21.02
CA ARG A 155 6.87 13.09 22.05
C ARG A 155 8.31 13.05 21.52
N SER A 156 9.22 13.77 22.18
CA SER A 156 10.63 13.85 21.79
C SER A 156 11.30 12.48 21.95
N SER A 157 11.56 11.81 20.82
CA SER A 157 12.48 10.67 20.73
C SER A 157 13.76 11.14 20.04
N ALA A 158 14.92 10.64 20.47
CA ALA A 158 16.23 11.09 19.97
C ALA A 158 16.39 11.00 18.44
N ARG A 159 15.63 10.11 17.79
CA ARG A 159 15.61 9.95 16.33
C ARG A 159 15.01 11.16 15.60
N TYR A 160 14.03 11.84 16.20
CA TYR A 160 13.23 12.87 15.53
C TYR A 160 13.70 14.29 15.87
N THR A 161 15.02 14.47 15.95
CA THR A 161 15.62 15.74 16.36
C THR A 161 15.50 16.77 15.24
N TYR A 162 15.16 17.99 15.61
CA TYR A 162 15.10 19.12 14.69
C TYR A 162 16.49 19.46 14.13
N PRO A 163 16.72 19.44 12.79
CA PRO A 163 18.04 19.70 12.20
C PRO A 163 18.54 21.14 12.34
N GLY A 164 17.64 22.12 12.51
CA GLY A 164 17.97 23.54 12.66
C GLY A 164 17.98 24.34 11.36
N THR A 165 17.87 25.67 11.48
CA THR A 165 17.79 26.59 10.31
C THR A 165 19.03 26.63 9.41
N MET A 166 20.16 26.05 9.83
CA MET A 166 21.36 25.94 8.97
C MET A 166 21.25 24.80 7.96
N GLU A 167 20.42 23.81 8.25
CA GLU A 167 20.17 22.65 7.39
C GLU A 167 19.00 22.88 6.42
N ASP A 168 18.25 23.97 6.56
CA ASP A 168 17.22 24.39 5.61
C ASP A 168 17.86 25.22 4.49
N LYS A 169 18.23 24.53 3.40
CA LYS A 169 18.95 25.10 2.26
C LYS A 169 18.13 24.96 0.98
N LEU A 170 17.70 26.10 0.44
CA LEU A 170 17.05 26.18 -0.87
C LEU A 170 17.97 26.89 -1.86
N PHE A 171 18.45 26.17 -2.87
CA PHE A 171 19.20 26.75 -3.98
C PHE A 171 18.24 27.29 -5.06
N LYS A 172 18.76 28.13 -5.97
CA LYS A 172 18.01 28.53 -7.18
C LYS A 172 17.61 27.28 -7.98
N SER A 173 16.42 27.28 -8.58
CA SER A 173 15.90 26.11 -9.30
C SER A 173 16.76 25.66 -10.48
N ASN A 174 17.50 26.58 -11.09
CA ASN A 174 18.43 26.32 -12.18
C ASN A 174 19.89 26.09 -11.71
N TYR A 175 20.14 26.03 -10.40
CA TYR A 175 21.45 25.69 -9.87
C TYR A 175 21.60 24.16 -9.88
N TRP A 176 22.70 23.66 -10.46
CA TRP A 176 22.89 22.22 -10.66
C TRP A 176 23.65 21.58 -9.51
N HIS A 177 23.06 20.52 -8.94
CA HIS A 177 23.68 19.66 -7.94
C HIS A 177 24.69 18.71 -8.60
N LYS A 178 25.95 19.13 -8.65
CA LYS A 178 27.06 18.41 -9.30
C LYS A 178 28.38 18.69 -8.59
N HIS A 179 29.46 17.99 -8.97
CA HIS A 179 30.80 18.31 -8.47
C HIS A 179 31.16 19.75 -8.86
N HIS A 180 31.19 20.63 -7.86
CA HIS A 180 31.74 21.97 -7.99
C HIS A 180 33.23 21.89 -7.66
N ARG A 181 34.03 22.78 -8.28
CA ARG A 181 35.50 22.68 -8.29
C ARG A 181 36.05 22.53 -6.87
N ASN A 182 36.53 21.34 -6.53
CA ASN A 182 37.35 21.14 -5.35
C ASN A 182 38.82 21.28 -5.75
N ILE A 183 39.63 21.90 -4.90
CA ILE A 183 41.04 22.22 -5.18
C ILE A 183 41.87 20.96 -5.47
N SER A 184 41.40 19.78 -5.05
CA SER A 184 42.09 18.49 -5.19
C SER A 184 41.69 17.63 -6.40
N TYR A 185 40.55 17.87 -7.07
CA TYR A 185 40.08 17.03 -8.18
C TYR A 185 39.04 17.77 -9.04
N ILE A 186 39.23 17.76 -10.37
CA ILE A 186 38.28 18.26 -11.36
C ILE A 186 37.57 17.05 -11.97
N CYS A 187 36.25 16.97 -11.80
CA CYS A 187 35.44 15.91 -12.41
C CYS A 187 35.19 16.24 -13.89
N GLU A 188 35.80 15.48 -14.80
CA GLU A 188 35.70 15.72 -16.25
C GLU A 188 34.24 15.71 -16.73
N GLU A 189 33.45 14.72 -16.32
CA GLU A 189 32.04 14.59 -16.70
C GLU A 189 31.19 15.79 -16.24
N CYS A 190 31.28 16.20 -14.97
CA CYS A 190 30.52 17.35 -14.45
C CYS A 190 30.91 18.70 -15.06
N HIS A 191 32.11 18.77 -15.67
CA HIS A 191 32.66 19.96 -16.30
C HIS A 191 32.68 19.89 -17.84
N GLU A 192 32.17 18.81 -18.44
CA GLU A 192 32.02 18.68 -19.89
C GLU A 192 31.09 19.75 -20.47
N SER A 193 30.01 20.05 -19.73
CA SER A 193 29.11 21.17 -20.04
C SER A 193 28.49 21.75 -18.78
N GLU A 194 27.83 22.91 -18.91
CA GLU A 194 27.16 23.57 -17.80
C GLU A 194 26.11 22.67 -17.11
N ASN A 195 25.43 21.81 -17.89
CA ASN A 195 24.32 20.97 -17.42
C ASN A 195 24.69 19.49 -17.27
N SER A 196 25.99 19.15 -17.33
CA SER A 196 26.44 17.77 -17.16
C SER A 196 26.57 17.40 -15.68
N VAL A 197 26.10 16.22 -15.31
CA VAL A 197 26.18 15.65 -13.95
C VAL A 197 26.59 14.19 -14.06
N CYS A 198 27.68 13.80 -13.40
CA CYS A 198 28.10 12.40 -13.37
C CYS A 198 27.23 11.56 -12.43
N GLU A 199 27.18 10.25 -12.66
CA GLU A 199 26.35 9.31 -11.88
C GLU A 199 26.66 9.37 -10.38
N ARG A 200 27.95 9.53 -10.02
CA ARG A 200 28.37 9.63 -8.62
C ARG A 200 27.75 10.85 -7.94
N ALA A 201 27.71 12.01 -8.61
CA ALA A 201 27.18 13.24 -8.04
C ALA A 201 25.68 13.16 -7.71
N LEU A 202 24.91 12.32 -8.43
CA LEU A 202 23.47 12.13 -8.19
C LEU A 202 23.13 11.56 -6.80
N SER A 203 24.13 11.00 -6.10
CA SER A 203 23.99 10.35 -4.80
C SER A 203 24.67 11.10 -3.65
N LEU A 204 25.55 12.05 -3.94
CA LEU A 204 26.34 12.77 -2.95
C LEU A 204 25.59 13.98 -2.37
N PRO A 205 25.83 14.34 -1.11
CA PRO A 205 25.25 15.53 -0.50
C PRO A 205 25.92 16.84 -0.97
N CYS A 206 25.29 17.98 -0.66
CA CYS A 206 25.71 19.30 -1.15
C CYS A 206 27.12 19.71 -0.69
N ASP A 207 27.48 19.35 0.54
CA ASP A 207 28.76 19.62 1.18
C ASP A 207 29.91 18.84 0.52
N GLU A 208 29.69 17.56 0.20
CA GLU A 208 30.68 16.75 -0.54
C GLU A 208 30.86 17.23 -1.98
N LEU A 209 29.79 17.72 -2.60
CA LEU A 209 29.83 18.29 -3.95
C LEU A 209 30.36 19.72 -4.00
N GLY A 210 30.46 20.41 -2.86
CA GLY A 210 30.91 21.80 -2.79
C GLY A 210 29.91 22.80 -3.37
N CYS A 211 28.61 22.57 -3.20
CA CYS A 211 27.58 23.50 -3.64
C CYS A 211 27.78 24.89 -3.04
N ASP A 212 27.76 25.91 -3.89
CA ASP A 212 28.06 27.30 -3.57
C ASP A 212 26.85 27.96 -2.90
N GLU A 213 26.98 28.25 -1.61
CA GLU A 213 25.93 28.87 -0.80
C GLU A 213 25.54 30.28 -1.27
N THR A 214 26.32 30.94 -2.14
CA THR A 214 25.90 32.20 -2.78
C THR A 214 24.71 32.03 -3.73
N HIS A 215 24.40 30.79 -4.11
CA HIS A 215 23.21 30.43 -4.86
C HIS A 215 21.99 30.08 -3.97
N LEU A 216 22.10 30.21 -2.64
CA LEU A 216 20.94 30.07 -1.76
C LEU A 216 19.95 31.20 -1.97
N GLN A 217 18.67 30.85 -1.95
CA GLN A 217 17.57 31.80 -2.02
C GLN A 217 17.36 32.46 -0.65
N PRO A 218 17.25 33.79 -0.56
CA PRO A 218 16.91 34.46 0.68
C PRO A 218 15.47 34.13 1.08
N ARG A 219 15.26 33.92 2.39
CA ARG A 219 13.98 33.47 2.96
C ARG A 219 13.69 34.26 4.24
N GLU A 220 12.66 35.10 4.21
CA GLU A 220 12.35 36.01 5.32
C GLU A 220 11.91 35.24 6.56
N ARG A 221 11.05 34.22 6.38
CA ARG A 221 10.55 33.40 7.48
C ARG A 221 11.65 32.55 8.09
N LEU A 222 12.54 32.00 7.26
CA LEU A 222 13.70 31.24 7.73
C LEU A 222 14.65 32.14 8.55
N THR A 223 14.87 33.37 8.11
CA THR A 223 15.69 34.35 8.82
C THR A 223 15.10 34.70 10.18
N ALA A 224 13.78 34.93 10.25
CA ALA A 224 13.09 35.15 11.52
C ALA A 224 13.22 33.94 12.47
N ARG A 225 13.09 32.71 11.93
CA ARG A 225 13.26 31.46 12.70
C ARG A 225 14.68 31.31 13.25
N ARG A 226 15.71 31.68 12.46
CA ARG A 226 17.11 31.67 12.90
C ARG A 226 17.39 32.63 14.05
N ILE A 227 16.77 33.81 14.05
CA ILE A 227 16.88 34.77 15.15
C ILE A 227 16.28 34.19 16.44
N LEU A 228 15.11 33.52 16.32
CA LEU A 228 14.47 32.85 17.46
C LEU A 228 15.37 31.74 18.03
N GLU A 229 15.94 30.88 17.18
CA GLU A 229 16.87 29.81 17.59
C GLU A 229 18.06 30.34 18.39
N GLN A 230 18.67 31.45 17.97
CA GLN A 230 19.83 32.04 18.63
C GLN A 230 19.50 32.72 19.97
N SER A 231 18.22 33.07 20.18
CA SER A 231 17.75 33.77 21.36
C SER A 231 17.23 32.84 22.47
N ALA A 232 17.08 31.54 22.22
CA ALA A 232 16.13 30.72 22.97
C ALA A 232 16.64 30.16 24.31
N SER A 233 15.96 30.59 25.38
CA SER A 233 15.72 29.83 26.62
C SER A 233 14.50 28.89 26.52
N ASN A 234 13.83 28.80 25.34
CA ASN A 234 12.69 27.90 25.08
C ASN A 234 12.75 27.34 23.64
N ASN A 235 13.19 26.09 23.48
CA ASN A 235 13.35 25.39 22.19
C ASN A 235 12.02 25.01 21.49
N GLU A 236 10.87 25.16 22.15
CA GLU A 236 9.58 24.65 21.65
C GLU A 236 9.00 25.49 20.50
N GLU A 237 9.07 26.82 20.59
CA GLU A 237 8.43 27.70 19.61
C GLU A 237 9.19 27.72 18.27
N THR A 238 10.51 27.51 18.32
CA THR A 238 11.38 27.39 17.14
C THR A 238 11.10 26.15 16.30
N GLN A 239 10.45 25.13 16.86
CA GLN A 239 10.21 23.85 16.19
C GLN A 239 8.80 23.73 15.60
N ASN A 240 7.92 24.69 15.85
CA ASN A 240 6.53 24.64 15.39
C ASN A 240 6.43 24.70 13.85
N PRO A 241 5.87 23.67 13.21
CA PRO A 241 5.65 23.68 11.77
C PRO A 241 4.43 24.54 11.42
N ILE A 242 4.44 25.13 10.22
CA ILE A 242 3.22 25.70 9.62
C ILE A 242 2.52 24.61 8.82
N ILE A 243 1.19 24.58 8.91
CA ILE A 243 0.34 23.70 8.11
C ILE A 243 -0.18 24.47 6.90
N HIS A 244 0.23 24.03 5.71
CA HIS A 244 -0.22 24.56 4.44
C HIS A 244 -1.33 23.69 3.88
N ILE A 245 -2.43 24.29 3.45
CA ILE A 245 -3.48 23.57 2.71
C ILE A 245 -3.26 23.81 1.22
N GLY A 246 -3.12 22.75 0.44
CA GLY A 246 -2.93 22.89 -1.00
C GLY A 246 -2.96 21.58 -1.76
N GLU A 247 -2.79 21.68 -3.07
CA GLU A 247 -2.82 20.53 -3.94
C GLU A 247 -1.47 19.80 -3.95
N ILE A 248 -1.53 18.48 -4.11
CA ILE A 248 -0.38 17.60 -4.08
C ILE A 248 -0.23 16.92 -5.44
N ALA A 249 1.01 16.88 -5.92
CA ALA A 249 1.40 16.17 -7.13
C ALA A 249 1.95 14.78 -6.78
N SER A 250 1.49 13.75 -7.48
CA SER A 250 1.84 12.35 -7.24
C SER A 250 2.43 11.70 -8.50
N ALA A 251 3.50 10.92 -8.38
CA ALA A 251 4.08 10.12 -9.46
C ALA A 251 4.94 8.96 -8.94
N ASP A 252 5.29 7.99 -9.79
CA ASP A 252 6.30 6.97 -9.46
C ASP A 252 7.74 7.47 -9.69
N THR A 253 7.90 8.73 -10.12
CA THR A 253 9.20 9.40 -10.29
C THR A 253 9.43 10.42 -9.19
N VAL A 254 10.61 10.37 -8.55
CA VAL A 254 11.02 11.38 -7.58
C VAL A 254 11.32 12.69 -8.31
N MET A 255 10.63 13.78 -7.96
CA MET A 255 10.95 15.10 -8.49
C MET A 255 12.33 15.55 -7.98
N LYS A 256 13.27 15.69 -8.93
CA LYS A 256 14.65 16.16 -8.72
C LYS A 256 14.99 17.40 -9.57
N SER A 257 14.01 17.98 -10.27
CA SER A 257 14.19 19.14 -11.13
C SER A 257 13.45 20.34 -10.54
N GLY A 258 14.19 21.31 -10.02
CA GLY A 258 13.60 22.53 -9.46
C GLY A 258 12.84 23.34 -10.50
N GLU A 259 13.30 23.33 -11.75
CA GLU A 259 12.62 24.00 -12.86
C GLU A 259 11.29 23.32 -13.22
N ASP A 260 11.26 21.99 -13.34
CA ASP A 260 10.02 21.26 -13.64
C ASP A 260 9.01 21.36 -12.47
N ARG A 261 9.51 21.33 -11.23
CA ARG A 261 8.72 21.62 -10.03
C ARG A 261 8.06 23.00 -10.12
N ASP A 262 8.82 24.03 -10.49
CA ASP A 262 8.31 25.40 -10.60
C ASP A 262 7.27 25.52 -11.73
N VAL A 263 7.49 24.83 -12.86
CA VAL A 263 6.53 24.75 -13.96
C VAL A 263 5.22 24.10 -13.52
N LEU A 264 5.28 22.98 -12.79
CA LEU A 264 4.09 22.30 -12.28
C LEU A 264 3.35 23.13 -11.22
N THR A 265 4.09 23.75 -10.30
CA THR A 265 3.54 24.68 -9.30
C THR A 265 2.77 25.81 -9.98
N LYS A 266 3.39 26.47 -10.98
CA LYS A 266 2.77 27.58 -11.71
C LYS A 266 1.58 27.16 -12.56
N SER A 267 1.67 26.00 -13.21
CA SER A 267 0.67 25.56 -14.19
C SER A 267 -0.55 24.92 -13.53
N TYR A 268 -0.36 24.24 -12.40
CA TYR A 268 -1.40 23.43 -11.78
C TYR A 268 -1.73 23.83 -10.33
N GLY A 269 -0.91 24.66 -9.68
CA GLY A 269 -1.15 25.09 -8.29
C GLY A 269 -0.75 24.06 -7.23
N VAL A 270 0.06 23.06 -7.59
CA VAL A 270 0.57 22.05 -6.65
C VAL A 270 1.65 22.64 -5.76
N ILE A 271 1.66 22.27 -4.48
CA ILE A 271 2.63 22.78 -3.49
C ILE A 271 3.47 21.68 -2.83
N ALA A 272 3.20 20.41 -3.13
CA ALA A 272 3.98 19.27 -2.66
C ALA A 272 4.03 18.14 -3.70
N PHE A 273 5.06 17.31 -3.60
CA PHE A 273 5.38 16.23 -4.52
C PHE A 273 5.67 14.94 -3.71
N GLU A 274 4.91 13.89 -3.99
CA GLU A 274 4.99 12.59 -3.31
C GLU A 274 4.68 11.45 -4.29
N MET A 275 4.64 10.19 -3.82
CA MET A 275 4.63 9.02 -4.72
C MET A 275 3.45 8.05 -4.53
N GLU A 276 2.51 8.31 -3.62
CA GLU A 276 1.48 7.34 -3.24
C GLU A 276 0.04 7.85 -3.46
N GLY A 277 -0.19 9.15 -3.27
CA GLY A 277 -1.52 9.76 -3.14
C GLY A 277 -2.46 9.46 -4.31
N ALA A 278 -1.96 9.46 -5.54
CA ALA A 278 -2.78 9.15 -6.71
C ALA A 278 -3.29 7.68 -6.73
N GLY A 279 -2.55 6.73 -6.14
CA GLY A 279 -3.03 5.35 -6.02
C GLY A 279 -4.09 5.19 -4.93
N ILE A 280 -3.93 5.88 -3.79
CA ILE A 280 -4.85 5.75 -2.65
C ILE A 280 -6.20 6.42 -2.93
N ILE A 281 -6.18 7.61 -3.54
CA ILE A 281 -7.40 8.39 -3.78
C ILE A 281 -8.40 7.68 -4.71
N GLU A 282 -7.92 6.80 -5.60
CA GLU A 282 -8.76 5.95 -6.45
C GLU A 282 -9.35 4.76 -5.69
N ALA A 283 -8.63 4.24 -4.69
CA ALA A 283 -9.05 3.08 -3.94
C ALA A 283 -10.06 3.44 -2.83
N VAL A 284 -9.81 4.51 -2.08
CA VAL A 284 -10.54 4.86 -0.86
C VAL A 284 -10.59 6.38 -0.61
N PRO A 285 -11.68 6.90 -0.01
CA PRO A 285 -11.72 8.27 0.50
C PRO A 285 -10.57 8.54 1.48
N SER A 286 -9.78 9.56 1.22
CA SER A 286 -8.52 9.80 1.90
C SER A 286 -8.14 11.28 1.98
N ILE A 287 -7.40 11.61 3.03
CA ILE A 287 -6.71 12.90 3.21
C ILE A 287 -5.21 12.61 3.20
N VAL A 288 -4.45 13.44 2.49
CA VAL A 288 -2.99 13.33 2.43
C VAL A 288 -2.38 14.35 3.40
N VAL A 289 -1.49 13.89 4.29
CA VAL A 289 -0.77 14.71 5.27
C VAL A 289 0.72 14.46 5.10
N LYS A 290 1.47 15.46 4.63
CA LYS A 290 2.88 15.26 4.28
C LYS A 290 3.79 16.29 4.93
N GLY A 291 4.86 15.83 5.58
CA GLY A 291 5.92 16.69 6.10
C GLY A 291 6.95 17.00 5.02
N VAL A 292 7.36 18.25 4.90
CA VAL A 292 8.31 18.69 3.87
C VAL A 292 9.74 18.33 4.29
N CYS A 293 10.37 17.39 3.60
CA CYS A 293 11.74 16.93 3.89
C CYS A 293 12.79 17.44 2.90
N ASP A 294 12.38 17.88 1.72
CA ASP A 294 13.22 18.51 0.70
C ASP A 294 12.39 19.45 -0.17
N TYR A 295 13.02 20.16 -1.11
CA TYR A 295 12.34 21.13 -1.97
C TYR A 295 11.96 20.59 -3.35
N ALA A 296 11.78 19.28 -3.50
CA ALA A 296 11.47 18.64 -4.79
C ALA A 296 12.47 19.04 -5.90
N ASP A 297 13.75 19.07 -5.56
CA ASP A 297 14.86 19.30 -6.49
C ASP A 297 16.01 18.32 -6.22
N SER A 298 17.14 18.54 -6.88
CA SER A 298 18.30 17.67 -6.82
C SER A 298 19.13 17.84 -5.53
N HIS A 299 18.96 18.94 -4.78
CA HIS A 299 19.66 19.24 -3.53
C HIS A 299 18.96 18.57 -2.33
N LYS A 300 18.81 17.24 -2.41
CA LYS A 300 18.09 16.47 -1.40
C LYS A 300 18.77 16.57 -0.03
N ASN A 301 17.98 16.83 1.01
CA ASN A 301 18.45 16.80 2.39
C ASN A 301 17.84 15.63 3.15
N ARG A 302 18.65 14.61 3.46
CA ARG A 302 18.19 13.42 4.19
C ARG A 302 18.01 13.66 5.68
N ASN A 303 18.68 14.67 6.25
CA ASN A 303 18.64 14.97 7.69
C ASN A 303 17.24 15.39 8.16
N TRP A 304 16.39 15.86 7.25
CA TRP A 304 15.03 16.28 7.55
C TRP A 304 13.98 15.18 7.51
N GLN A 305 14.26 13.99 6.99
CA GLN A 305 13.23 12.97 6.78
C GLN A 305 12.56 12.55 8.09
N ASP A 306 13.34 12.26 9.12
CA ASP A 306 12.80 11.90 10.44
C ASP A 306 11.95 13.05 11.00
N PHE A 307 12.50 14.26 11.08
CA PHE A 307 11.77 15.42 11.62
C PHE A 307 10.50 15.77 10.82
N ALA A 308 10.55 15.69 9.49
CA ALA A 308 9.39 15.89 8.62
C ALA A 308 8.32 14.81 8.85
N ALA A 309 8.71 13.54 9.02
CA ALA A 309 7.77 12.48 9.36
C ALA A 309 7.13 12.70 10.74
N ALA A 310 7.90 13.12 11.73
CA ALA A 310 7.38 13.46 13.06
C ALA A 310 6.38 14.62 13.03
N THR A 311 6.67 15.68 12.27
CA THR A 311 5.75 16.83 12.13
C THR A 311 4.46 16.44 11.39
N ALA A 312 4.54 15.62 10.34
CA ALA A 312 3.37 15.07 9.66
C ALA A 312 2.51 14.19 10.58
N ALA A 313 3.14 13.31 11.35
CA ALA A 313 2.47 12.46 12.34
C ALA A 313 1.82 13.31 13.44
N ALA A 314 2.52 14.34 13.95
CA ALA A 314 2.00 15.24 14.97
C ALA A 314 0.81 16.07 14.46
N ALA A 315 0.87 16.56 13.22
CA ALA A 315 -0.26 17.23 12.58
C ALA A 315 -1.45 16.28 12.40
N THR A 316 -1.20 15.02 12.03
CA THR A 316 -2.22 13.96 11.93
C THR A 316 -2.91 13.73 13.27
N LYS A 317 -2.16 13.59 14.36
CA LYS A 317 -2.74 13.46 15.70
C LYS A 317 -3.62 14.64 16.06
N ALA A 318 -3.13 15.86 15.84
CA ALA A 318 -3.88 17.07 16.14
C ALA A 318 -5.15 17.22 15.26
N LEU A 319 -5.09 16.77 13.99
CA LEU A 319 -6.25 16.68 13.11
C LEU A 319 -7.30 15.71 13.68
N LEU A 320 -6.87 14.52 14.11
CA LEU A 320 -7.76 13.49 14.66
C LEU A 320 -8.42 13.92 15.98
N GLU A 321 -7.70 14.62 16.86
CA GLU A 321 -8.26 15.16 18.10
C GLU A 321 -9.43 16.13 17.86
N ARG A 322 -9.39 16.88 16.76
CA ARG A 322 -10.45 17.80 16.35
C ARG A 322 -11.48 17.17 15.41
N TYR A 323 -11.19 16.01 14.86
CA TYR A 323 -12.11 15.29 13.97
C TYR A 323 -13.35 14.85 14.75
N ILE A 324 -14.50 15.44 14.43
CA ILE A 324 -15.80 15.03 14.95
C ILE A 324 -16.31 13.93 14.01
N ALA A 325 -16.30 12.69 14.50
CA ALA A 325 -17.05 11.62 13.85
C ALA A 325 -18.51 12.07 13.74
N THR A 326 -19.02 12.17 12.51
CA THR A 326 -20.44 12.43 12.28
C THR A 326 -21.24 11.22 12.75
N ASP A 327 -22.21 11.44 13.65
CA ASP A 327 -23.16 10.40 14.06
C ASP A 327 -23.81 9.78 12.81
N GLN A 328 -23.46 8.53 12.49
CA GLN A 328 -24.38 7.66 11.77
C GLN A 328 -25.48 7.30 12.76
N SER A 329 -26.54 8.11 12.79
CA SER A 329 -27.85 7.86 13.39
C SER A 329 -27.91 6.65 14.33
N SER A 330 -27.70 6.93 15.62
CA SER A 330 -28.10 6.06 16.71
C SER A 330 -29.64 5.97 16.78
N THR A 331 -30.27 5.19 15.90
CA THR A 331 -31.59 4.54 16.08
C THR A 331 -31.89 3.72 14.83
N THR A 332 -31.90 2.39 14.89
CA THR A 332 -33.14 1.67 15.17
C THR A 332 -32.79 0.30 15.76
N THR A 333 -33.39 -0.01 16.90
CA THR A 333 -33.45 -1.31 17.54
C THR A 333 -33.59 -2.45 16.52
N ALA A 334 -32.48 -3.13 16.21
CA ALA A 334 -32.53 -4.42 15.56
C ALA A 334 -33.11 -5.42 16.56
N GLN A 335 -34.43 -5.58 16.52
CA GLN A 335 -35.09 -6.73 17.14
C GLN A 335 -34.36 -7.99 16.65
N LYS A 336 -33.95 -8.83 17.61
CA LYS A 336 -33.51 -10.20 17.38
C LYS A 336 -34.53 -10.92 16.48
N LEU A 337 -34.27 -10.94 15.18
CA LEU A 337 -34.85 -11.92 14.28
C LEU A 337 -34.06 -13.20 14.50
N GLN A 338 -34.62 -14.09 15.34
CA GLN A 338 -34.16 -15.47 15.41
C GLN A 338 -34.31 -16.11 14.02
N PRO A 339 -33.33 -16.88 13.54
CA PRO A 339 -33.50 -17.66 12.33
C PRO A 339 -34.64 -18.65 12.53
N ARG A 340 -35.65 -18.57 11.65
CA ARG A 340 -36.75 -19.55 11.56
C ARG A 340 -36.16 -20.93 11.28
N GLN A 341 -36.47 -21.89 12.15
CA GLN A 341 -36.23 -23.31 11.90
C GLN A 341 -37.03 -23.75 10.66
N PRO A 342 -36.45 -24.50 9.72
CA PRO A 342 -37.21 -25.19 8.70
C PRO A 342 -38.03 -26.31 9.35
N THR A 343 -39.34 -26.26 9.18
CA THR A 343 -40.28 -27.33 9.52
C THR A 343 -39.98 -28.58 8.69
N SER A 344 -39.87 -29.72 9.37
CA SER A 344 -39.73 -31.06 8.80
C SER A 344 -40.97 -31.49 8.02
N PRO A 345 -40.83 -32.18 6.87
CA PRO A 345 -41.90 -32.98 6.30
C PRO A 345 -41.81 -34.43 6.80
N VAL A 346 -42.85 -34.78 7.55
CA VAL A 346 -43.54 -36.07 7.75
C VAL A 346 -42.96 -37.33 7.09
N ASP A 347 -42.81 -38.36 7.93
CA ASP A 347 -42.47 -39.75 7.62
C ASP A 347 -43.42 -40.41 6.60
N VAL A 348 -42.84 -41.07 5.59
CA VAL A 348 -43.45 -42.22 4.91
C VAL A 348 -42.46 -43.37 4.97
N ALA A 349 -42.82 -44.39 5.73
CA ALA A 349 -42.06 -45.63 5.86
C ALA A 349 -42.16 -46.48 4.59
N THR A 350 -41.02 -46.91 4.06
CA THR A 350 -40.92 -48.17 3.30
C THR A 350 -39.61 -48.86 3.63
N ASN A 351 -39.73 -50.07 4.20
CA ASN A 351 -38.66 -51.02 4.46
C ASN A 351 -37.97 -51.45 3.16
N GLY A 352 -36.64 -51.55 3.19
CA GLY A 352 -35.84 -52.17 2.13
C GLY A 352 -34.38 -52.34 2.56
N SER A 353 -34.06 -53.52 3.08
CA SER A 353 -32.70 -54.02 3.25
C SER A 353 -31.96 -54.06 1.91
N ARG A 354 -30.70 -53.60 1.88
CA ARG A 354 -29.54 -54.32 1.31
C ARG A 354 -28.25 -53.53 1.46
N ASP A 355 -27.24 -54.23 1.94
CA ASP A 355 -25.83 -53.85 1.95
C ASP A 355 -25.37 -53.30 0.59
N SER A 356 -24.65 -52.18 0.63
CA SER A 356 -23.45 -51.96 -0.21
C SER A 356 -22.69 -50.73 0.26
N ALA A 357 -21.38 -50.88 0.39
CA ALA A 357 -20.44 -49.82 0.67
C ALA A 357 -20.45 -48.78 -0.46
N ALA A 358 -21.13 -47.66 -0.26
CA ALA A 358 -21.01 -46.49 -1.12
C ALA A 358 -19.92 -45.58 -0.54
N GLY A 359 -18.77 -45.50 -1.23
CA GLY A 359 -17.71 -44.56 -0.89
C GLY A 359 -18.24 -43.13 -0.90
N LYS A 360 -17.93 -42.34 0.15
CA LYS A 360 -18.19 -40.90 0.18
C LYS A 360 -17.57 -40.27 -1.07
N ALA A 361 -18.35 -39.50 -1.83
CA ALA A 361 -17.81 -38.66 -2.89
C ALA A 361 -16.75 -37.71 -2.30
N PRO A 362 -15.64 -37.42 -3.00
CA PRO A 362 -14.63 -36.48 -2.52
C PRO A 362 -15.27 -35.13 -2.21
N LEU A 363 -14.99 -34.56 -1.03
CA LEU A 363 -15.42 -33.20 -0.73
C LEU A 363 -14.70 -32.24 -1.69
N ALA A 364 -15.46 -31.38 -2.38
CA ALA A 364 -14.89 -30.32 -3.18
C ALA A 364 -14.48 -29.14 -2.27
N HIS A 365 -13.21 -28.79 -2.31
CA HIS A 365 -12.64 -27.72 -1.50
C HIS A 365 -12.64 -26.39 -2.27
N PHE A 366 -12.90 -25.27 -1.60
CA PHE A 366 -12.82 -23.95 -2.24
C PHE A 366 -12.00 -23.00 -1.38
N MET A 367 -10.70 -22.98 -1.64
CA MET A 367 -9.72 -22.12 -0.99
C MET A 367 -9.38 -20.96 -1.93
N VAL A 368 -10.33 -20.03 -2.08
CA VAL A 368 -10.13 -18.78 -2.83
C VAL A 368 -10.32 -17.61 -1.86
N PRO A 369 -9.33 -16.70 -1.77
CA PRO A 369 -9.30 -15.69 -0.72
C PRO A 369 -10.23 -14.50 -0.92
N PHE A 370 -10.71 -14.30 -2.15
CA PHE A 370 -11.46 -13.12 -2.53
C PHE A 370 -12.90 -13.51 -2.85
N GLY A 371 -13.86 -12.70 -2.40
CA GLY A 371 -15.24 -12.78 -2.86
C GLY A 371 -15.34 -12.53 -4.37
N ARG A 372 -16.37 -13.10 -5.02
CA ARG A 372 -16.60 -12.84 -6.45
C ARG A 372 -16.91 -11.36 -6.66
N ASN A 373 -16.29 -10.75 -7.66
CA ASN A 373 -16.66 -9.42 -8.10
C ASN A 373 -17.95 -9.49 -8.93
N GLU A 374 -19.10 -9.20 -8.31
CA GLU A 374 -20.41 -9.23 -8.99
C GLU A 374 -20.56 -8.20 -10.13
N ASN A 375 -19.67 -7.19 -10.17
CA ASN A 375 -19.65 -6.15 -11.20
C ASN A 375 -18.56 -6.40 -12.27
N PHE A 376 -18.01 -7.62 -12.35
CA PHE A 376 -17.04 -7.94 -13.40
C PHE A 376 -17.71 -7.88 -14.78
N VAL A 377 -17.20 -6.99 -15.65
CA VAL A 377 -17.75 -6.79 -17.00
C VAL A 377 -16.67 -6.91 -18.09
N GLY A 378 -17.06 -7.44 -19.24
CA GLY A 378 -16.18 -7.61 -20.40
C GLY A 378 -15.25 -8.82 -20.33
N ARG A 379 -14.28 -8.89 -21.25
CA ARG A 379 -13.26 -9.97 -21.37
C ARG A 379 -13.79 -11.40 -21.55
N GLU A 380 -15.06 -11.55 -21.92
CA GLU A 380 -15.73 -12.85 -22.09
C GLU A 380 -14.97 -13.83 -23.00
N ILE A 381 -14.43 -13.33 -24.12
CA ILE A 381 -13.63 -14.14 -25.06
C ILE A 381 -12.37 -14.70 -24.38
N ILE A 382 -11.74 -13.92 -23.51
CA ILE A 382 -10.52 -14.33 -22.80
C ILE A 382 -10.89 -15.31 -21.70
N LEU A 383 -11.97 -15.03 -20.94
CA LEU A 383 -12.47 -15.93 -19.90
C LEU A 383 -12.80 -17.31 -20.44
N GLU A 384 -13.57 -17.42 -21.54
CA GLU A 384 -13.90 -18.72 -22.13
C GLU A 384 -12.65 -19.46 -22.64
N LYS A 385 -11.65 -18.74 -23.16
CA LYS A 385 -10.36 -19.34 -23.54
C LYS A 385 -9.60 -19.89 -22.33
N VAL A 386 -9.54 -19.14 -21.23
CA VAL A 386 -8.85 -19.57 -20.01
C VAL A 386 -9.60 -20.73 -19.36
N ILE A 387 -10.91 -20.64 -19.17
CA ILE A 387 -11.75 -21.72 -18.62
C ILE A 387 -11.59 -22.99 -19.45
N GLY A 388 -11.60 -22.86 -20.79
CA GLY A 388 -11.42 -23.98 -21.71
C GLY A 388 -10.05 -24.66 -21.64
N ARG A 389 -9.03 -24.00 -21.07
CA ARG A 389 -7.69 -24.57 -20.83
C ARG A 389 -7.49 -25.05 -19.39
N VAL A 390 -8.07 -24.34 -18.43
CA VAL A 390 -7.87 -24.58 -17.00
C VAL A 390 -8.75 -25.72 -16.48
N TRP A 391 -9.91 -25.98 -17.06
CA TRP A 391 -10.76 -27.10 -16.63
C TRP A 391 -10.04 -28.46 -16.79
N PRO A 392 -9.79 -29.24 -15.71
CA PRO A 392 -9.04 -30.50 -15.79
C PRO A 392 -9.70 -31.55 -16.70
N GLY A 393 -11.03 -31.53 -16.84
CA GLY A 393 -11.74 -32.46 -17.73
C GLY A 393 -11.54 -32.20 -19.24
N LYS A 394 -10.78 -31.17 -19.64
CA LYS A 394 -10.48 -30.89 -21.06
C LYS A 394 -9.29 -31.69 -21.60
N ASN A 395 -8.32 -32.03 -20.76
CA ASN A 395 -7.17 -32.84 -21.17
C ASN A 395 -6.89 -33.88 -20.09
N THR A 396 -7.30 -35.13 -20.35
CA THR A 396 -7.16 -36.25 -19.41
C THR A 396 -5.74 -36.81 -19.34
N ASP A 397 -4.86 -36.38 -20.26
CA ASP A 397 -3.55 -36.98 -20.49
C ASP A 397 -2.41 -36.16 -19.88
N SER A 398 -2.68 -34.97 -19.32
CA SER A 398 -1.67 -34.19 -18.59
C SER A 398 -2.26 -33.11 -17.69
N CYS A 399 -1.57 -32.81 -16.58
CA CYS A 399 -1.85 -31.64 -15.76
C CYS A 399 -1.58 -30.36 -16.56
N GLN A 400 -2.64 -29.63 -16.91
CA GLN A 400 -2.51 -28.42 -17.73
C GLN A 400 -1.86 -27.30 -16.93
N ARG A 401 -1.03 -26.49 -17.60
CA ARG A 401 -0.45 -25.27 -17.04
C ARG A 401 -0.79 -24.11 -17.97
N THR A 402 -1.58 -23.17 -17.47
CA THR A 402 -2.02 -21.99 -18.22
C THR A 402 -1.44 -20.75 -17.57
N VAL A 403 -0.89 -19.84 -18.35
CA VAL A 403 -0.36 -18.56 -17.86
C VAL A 403 -1.22 -17.41 -18.39
N ILE A 404 -1.65 -16.53 -17.50
CA ILE A 404 -2.21 -15.21 -17.83
C ILE A 404 -1.08 -14.20 -17.70
N GLU A 405 -0.52 -13.80 -18.82
CA GLU A 405 0.56 -12.82 -18.90
C GLU A 405 0.02 -11.43 -19.26
N GLY A 406 0.57 -10.39 -18.64
CA GLY A 406 0.28 -9.01 -19.01
C GLY A 406 0.93 -8.00 -18.07
N LEU A 407 0.88 -6.71 -18.40
CA LEU A 407 1.44 -5.65 -17.57
C LEU A 407 0.81 -5.64 -16.14
N GLY A 408 1.54 -5.13 -15.15
CA GLY A 408 1.02 -4.94 -13.80
C GLY A 408 -0.28 -4.13 -13.79
N GLY A 409 -1.22 -4.46 -12.90
CA GLY A 409 -2.49 -3.73 -12.74
C GLY A 409 -3.55 -3.96 -13.83
N VAL A 410 -3.27 -4.70 -14.91
CA VAL A 410 -4.27 -4.95 -15.98
C VAL A 410 -5.42 -5.89 -15.59
N GLY A 411 -5.49 -6.32 -14.33
CA GLY A 411 -6.55 -7.18 -13.79
C GLY A 411 -6.35 -8.68 -14.05
N LYS A 412 -5.11 -9.17 -14.10
CA LYS A 412 -4.80 -10.61 -14.27
C LYS A 412 -5.39 -11.44 -13.12
N THR A 413 -5.14 -11.01 -11.88
CA THR A 413 -5.72 -11.59 -10.67
C THR A 413 -7.26 -11.58 -10.70
N GLN A 414 -7.88 -10.50 -11.20
CA GLN A 414 -9.34 -10.43 -11.34
C GLN A 414 -9.86 -11.41 -12.42
N LEU A 415 -9.13 -11.58 -13.51
CA LEU A 415 -9.46 -12.56 -14.56
C LEU A 415 -9.32 -14.00 -14.05
N ALA A 416 -8.26 -14.30 -13.30
CA ALA A 416 -8.07 -15.60 -12.64
C ALA A 416 -9.17 -15.87 -11.60
N LEU A 417 -9.56 -14.84 -10.83
CA LEU A 417 -10.62 -14.92 -9.85
C LEU A 417 -11.98 -15.23 -10.49
N GLU A 418 -12.36 -14.49 -11.52
CA GLU A 418 -13.62 -14.74 -12.24
C GLU A 418 -13.60 -16.12 -12.95
N THR A 419 -12.43 -16.56 -13.43
CA THR A 419 -12.25 -17.91 -13.99
C THR A 419 -12.60 -18.99 -12.97
N VAL A 420 -12.04 -18.92 -11.75
CA VAL A 420 -12.29 -19.95 -10.74
C VAL A 420 -13.72 -19.95 -10.22
N TYR A 421 -14.37 -18.79 -10.11
CA TYR A 421 -15.78 -18.72 -9.75
C TYR A 421 -16.67 -19.38 -10.81
N ARG A 422 -16.41 -19.14 -12.10
CA ARG A 422 -17.15 -19.79 -13.19
C ARG A 422 -16.87 -21.30 -13.26
N ILE A 423 -15.64 -21.74 -12.97
CA ILE A 423 -15.34 -23.17 -12.86
C ILE A 423 -16.13 -23.78 -11.70
N ARG A 424 -16.17 -23.15 -10.53
CA ARG A 424 -16.95 -23.63 -9.38
C ARG A 424 -18.44 -23.77 -9.70
N GLU A 425 -19.00 -22.82 -10.46
CA GLU A 425 -20.40 -22.86 -10.89
C GLU A 425 -20.69 -23.99 -11.89
N ARG A 426 -19.78 -24.22 -12.84
CA ARG A 426 -19.93 -25.27 -13.87
C ARG A 426 -19.59 -26.66 -13.35
N HIS A 427 -18.70 -26.74 -12.37
CA HIS A 427 -18.06 -27.96 -11.88
C HIS A 427 -17.89 -27.92 -10.35
N PRO A 428 -19.00 -28.01 -9.60
CA PRO A 428 -18.98 -27.90 -8.14
C PRO A 428 -18.20 -29.02 -7.43
N GLU A 429 -17.90 -30.12 -8.14
CA GLU A 429 -17.07 -31.23 -7.67
C GLU A 429 -15.57 -30.93 -7.69
N CYS A 430 -15.14 -29.86 -8.36
CA CYS A 430 -13.73 -29.53 -8.51
C CYS A 430 -13.21 -28.71 -7.33
N SER A 431 -12.11 -29.20 -6.73
CA SER A 431 -11.42 -28.47 -5.67
C SER A 431 -10.60 -27.32 -6.24
N ILE A 432 -10.68 -26.14 -5.64
CA ILE A 432 -9.96 -24.95 -6.09
C ILE A 432 -9.05 -24.47 -4.97
N PHE A 433 -7.76 -24.33 -5.26
CA PHE A 433 -6.74 -23.88 -4.34
C PHE A 433 -6.03 -22.64 -4.85
N TRP A 434 -5.95 -21.59 -4.04
CA TRP A 434 -5.27 -20.35 -4.39
C TRP A 434 -3.98 -20.17 -3.59
N VAL A 435 -2.86 -20.03 -4.28
CA VAL A 435 -1.52 -19.95 -3.71
C VAL A 435 -0.88 -18.63 -4.15
N PRO A 436 -0.70 -17.66 -3.25
CA PRO A 436 0.06 -16.45 -3.55
C PRO A 436 1.56 -16.78 -3.69
N ALA A 437 2.18 -16.34 -4.78
CA ALA A 437 3.62 -16.44 -5.04
C ALA A 437 4.35 -15.12 -4.76
N VAL A 438 4.01 -14.46 -3.66
CA VAL A 438 4.57 -13.14 -3.26
C VAL A 438 5.86 -13.28 -2.46
N ASP A 439 5.95 -14.32 -1.62
CA ASP A 439 7.12 -14.67 -0.82
C ASP A 439 7.03 -16.15 -0.38
N GLU A 440 8.13 -16.73 0.13
CA GLU A 440 8.16 -18.13 0.56
C GLU A 440 7.20 -18.45 1.71
N SER A 441 7.03 -17.53 2.67
CA SER A 441 6.15 -17.74 3.83
C SER A 441 4.69 -17.80 3.40
N SER A 442 4.26 -16.86 2.55
CA SER A 442 2.93 -16.81 1.95
C SER A 442 2.63 -18.09 1.16
N PHE A 443 3.60 -18.57 0.37
CA PHE A 443 3.48 -19.81 -0.39
C PHE A 443 3.35 -21.05 0.51
N GLU A 444 4.22 -21.19 1.52
CA GLU A 444 4.16 -22.32 2.46
C GLU A 444 2.87 -22.30 3.28
N ASN A 445 2.43 -21.13 3.75
CA ASN A 445 1.19 -20.98 4.50
C ASN A 445 -0.04 -21.38 3.68
N ALA A 446 -0.08 -21.02 2.39
CA ALA A 446 -1.15 -21.44 1.49
C ALA A 446 -1.15 -22.95 1.26
N TYR A 447 0.02 -23.57 1.08
CA TYR A 447 0.13 -25.03 1.00
C TYR A 447 -0.29 -25.70 2.31
N ARG A 448 0.10 -25.17 3.48
CA ARG A 448 -0.32 -25.71 4.78
C ARG A 448 -1.84 -25.64 4.94
N ALA A 449 -2.46 -24.55 4.52
CA ALA A 449 -3.91 -24.39 4.51
C ALA A 449 -4.59 -25.39 3.55
N ALA A 450 -4.06 -25.59 2.34
CA ALA A 450 -4.56 -26.59 1.41
C ALA A 450 -4.46 -28.00 2.00
N GLY A 451 -3.33 -28.34 2.62
CA GLY A 451 -3.14 -29.64 3.26
C GLY A 451 -4.07 -29.88 4.46
N LYS A 452 -4.43 -28.83 5.21
CA LYS A 452 -5.48 -28.91 6.25
C LYS A 452 -6.84 -29.22 5.67
N GLN A 453 -7.22 -28.56 4.56
CA GLN A 453 -8.50 -28.83 3.90
C GLN A 453 -8.55 -30.25 3.33
N LEU A 454 -7.44 -30.74 2.80
CA LEU A 454 -7.27 -32.11 2.31
C LEU A 454 -7.09 -33.16 3.43
N GLU A 455 -7.15 -32.75 4.71
CA GLU A 455 -6.98 -33.61 5.88
C GLU A 455 -5.67 -34.43 5.84
N ILE A 456 -4.57 -33.83 5.37
CA ILE A 456 -3.27 -34.52 5.26
C ILE A 456 -2.65 -34.71 6.64
N SER A 457 -2.39 -35.96 7.02
CA SER A 457 -1.67 -36.32 8.25
C SER A 457 -0.28 -35.69 8.31
N GLY A 458 0.07 -35.08 9.46
CA GLY A 458 1.37 -34.46 9.69
C GLY A 458 1.55 -33.07 9.09
N ILE A 459 0.50 -32.46 8.51
CA ILE A 459 0.60 -31.12 7.89
C ILE A 459 0.91 -30.00 8.90
N ASP A 460 0.65 -30.21 10.19
CA ASP A 460 0.91 -29.24 11.27
C ASP A 460 2.23 -29.51 12.01
N ASP A 461 2.98 -30.53 11.63
CA ASP A 461 4.27 -30.80 12.27
C ASP A 461 5.27 -29.69 11.92
N LYS A 462 6.06 -29.27 12.92
CA LYS A 462 7.03 -28.16 12.78
C LYS A 462 8.13 -28.47 11.75
N GLU A 463 8.45 -29.75 11.57
CA GLU A 463 9.47 -30.22 10.63
C GLU A 463 8.86 -30.82 9.35
N ALA A 464 7.54 -30.67 9.14
CA ALA A 464 6.88 -31.21 7.97
C ALA A 464 7.37 -30.55 6.68
N ASN A 465 7.70 -31.35 5.67
CA ASN A 465 7.84 -30.84 4.30
C ASN A 465 6.45 -30.65 3.67
N VAL A 466 5.80 -29.55 4.03
CA VAL A 466 4.45 -29.17 3.63
C VAL A 466 4.28 -29.19 2.11
N LYS A 467 5.26 -28.65 1.37
CA LYS A 467 5.26 -28.58 -0.10
C LYS A 467 5.11 -29.98 -0.72
N THR A 468 5.91 -30.95 -0.26
CA THR A 468 5.88 -32.34 -0.73
C THR A 468 4.59 -33.06 -0.34
N LEU A 469 4.09 -32.86 0.89
CA LEU A 469 2.88 -33.49 1.37
C LEU A 469 1.65 -33.14 0.51
N VAL A 470 1.46 -31.84 0.24
CA VAL A 470 0.34 -31.36 -0.60
C VAL A 470 0.50 -31.81 -2.04
N LYS A 471 1.71 -31.73 -2.60
CA LYS A 471 2.01 -32.23 -3.96
C LYS A 471 1.61 -33.70 -4.10
N ASN A 472 1.98 -34.53 -3.14
CA ASN A 472 1.65 -35.97 -3.15
C ASN A 472 0.14 -36.21 -3.02
N ALA A 473 -0.53 -35.45 -2.15
CA ALA A 473 -1.98 -35.54 -2.00
C ALA A 473 -2.70 -35.16 -3.30
N LEU A 474 -2.36 -34.04 -3.93
CA LEU A 474 -3.00 -33.60 -5.18
C LEU A 474 -2.67 -34.51 -6.38
N ASN A 475 -1.56 -35.25 -6.32
CA ASN A 475 -1.24 -36.28 -7.31
C ASN A 475 -2.05 -37.58 -7.10
N ASN A 476 -2.68 -37.77 -5.94
CA ASN A 476 -3.49 -38.94 -5.67
C ASN A 476 -4.88 -38.83 -6.31
N LYS A 477 -5.23 -39.82 -7.14
CA LYS A 477 -6.52 -39.88 -7.87
C LYS A 477 -7.75 -39.94 -6.95
N SER A 478 -7.59 -40.28 -5.67
CA SER A 478 -8.70 -40.28 -4.70
C SER A 478 -9.21 -38.88 -4.35
N ASN A 479 -8.43 -37.84 -4.63
CA ASN A 479 -8.74 -36.46 -4.23
C ASN A 479 -9.51 -35.67 -5.29
N GLY A 480 -9.90 -36.33 -6.39
CA GLY A 480 -10.76 -35.75 -7.42
C GLY A 480 -10.09 -34.66 -8.25
N SER A 481 -10.90 -33.98 -9.06
CA SER A 481 -10.40 -32.91 -9.93
C SER A 481 -10.07 -31.65 -9.14
N TRP A 482 -8.97 -30.99 -9.50
CA TRP A 482 -8.56 -29.76 -8.83
C TRP A 482 -7.97 -28.70 -9.77
N VAL A 483 -8.10 -27.45 -9.38
CA VAL A 483 -7.45 -26.30 -10.01
C VAL A 483 -6.61 -25.58 -8.95
N MET A 484 -5.33 -25.36 -9.25
CA MET A 484 -4.43 -24.56 -8.42
C MET A 484 -4.11 -23.25 -9.12
N VAL A 485 -4.44 -22.12 -8.50
CA VAL A 485 -4.05 -20.80 -8.98
C VAL A 485 -2.77 -20.39 -8.26
N ILE A 486 -1.71 -20.12 -9.01
CA ILE A 486 -0.48 -19.49 -8.53
C ILE A 486 -0.53 -18.01 -8.94
N ASP A 487 -0.91 -17.16 -7.99
CA ASP A 487 -1.14 -15.72 -8.22
C ASP A 487 0.15 -14.93 -7.94
N ASN A 488 0.39 -13.87 -8.71
CA ASN A 488 1.60 -13.04 -8.65
C ASN A 488 2.93 -13.81 -8.83
N ALA A 489 3.03 -14.63 -9.88
CA ALA A 489 4.18 -15.46 -10.20
C ALA A 489 5.17 -14.75 -11.15
N ASP A 490 5.45 -13.47 -10.92
CA ASP A 490 6.28 -12.62 -11.78
C ASP A 490 7.75 -12.48 -11.32
N ASP A 491 8.07 -12.83 -10.08
CA ASP A 491 9.44 -12.83 -9.54
C ASP A 491 10.19 -14.13 -9.84
N THR A 492 11.09 -14.10 -10.82
CA THR A 492 11.85 -15.28 -11.24
C THR A 492 12.83 -15.79 -10.18
N GLU A 493 13.47 -14.91 -9.39
CA GLU A 493 14.41 -15.34 -8.35
C GLU A 493 13.66 -16.04 -7.22
N LEU A 494 12.54 -15.48 -6.79
CA LEU A 494 11.68 -16.10 -5.79
C LEU A 494 11.17 -17.47 -6.24
N LEU A 495 10.73 -17.59 -7.50
CA LEU A 495 10.11 -18.81 -8.01
C LEU A 495 11.10 -19.95 -8.30
N PHE A 496 12.30 -19.63 -8.81
CA PHE A 496 13.27 -20.63 -9.25
C PHE A 496 14.37 -20.91 -8.22
N ASP A 497 14.78 -19.93 -7.41
CA ASP A 497 15.87 -20.12 -6.44
C ASP A 497 15.34 -20.42 -5.03
N VAL A 498 14.32 -19.68 -4.59
CA VAL A 498 13.80 -19.79 -3.21
C VAL A 498 12.70 -20.86 -3.11
N ILE A 499 11.60 -20.70 -3.85
CA ILE A 499 10.44 -21.61 -3.77
C ILE A 499 10.72 -22.93 -4.49
N LYS A 500 11.49 -22.89 -5.59
CA LYS A 500 11.75 -24.01 -6.52
C LYS A 500 10.45 -24.66 -7.00
N LEU A 501 9.69 -23.93 -7.82
CA LEU A 501 8.37 -24.36 -8.30
C LEU A 501 8.34 -25.79 -8.88
N GLU A 502 9.39 -26.23 -9.55
CA GLU A 502 9.49 -27.59 -10.11
C GLU A 502 9.32 -28.69 -9.05
N ASP A 503 9.82 -28.45 -7.84
CA ASP A 503 9.82 -29.41 -6.76
C ASP A 503 8.48 -29.46 -6.01
N CYS A 504 7.73 -28.36 -6.00
CA CYS A 504 6.51 -28.23 -5.19
C CYS A 504 5.19 -28.30 -5.99
N LEU A 505 5.21 -28.11 -7.31
CA LEU A 505 3.98 -28.14 -8.10
C LEU A 505 3.49 -29.59 -8.35
N PRO A 506 2.20 -29.86 -8.13
CA PRO A 506 1.58 -31.13 -8.52
C PRO A 506 1.56 -31.30 -10.06
N SER A 507 1.46 -32.56 -10.48
CA SER A 507 1.48 -32.96 -11.90
C SER A 507 0.45 -34.04 -12.22
N GLY A 508 -0.43 -34.38 -11.28
CA GLY A 508 -1.50 -35.33 -11.46
C GLY A 508 -2.47 -34.93 -12.56
N HIS A 509 -2.85 -35.89 -13.41
CA HIS A 509 -3.74 -35.73 -14.56
C HIS A 509 -5.16 -35.24 -14.23
N GLN A 510 -5.57 -35.28 -12.95
CA GLN A 510 -6.85 -34.75 -12.49
C GLN A 510 -6.79 -33.25 -12.17
N GLY A 511 -5.62 -32.64 -12.32
CA GLY A 511 -5.33 -31.29 -11.91
C GLY A 511 -5.01 -30.34 -13.04
N SER A 512 -5.13 -29.05 -12.75
CA SER A 512 -4.70 -27.97 -13.64
C SER A 512 -4.15 -26.81 -12.84
N ILE A 513 -3.20 -26.08 -13.40
CA ILE A 513 -2.52 -24.96 -12.76
C ILE A 513 -2.71 -23.70 -13.61
N LEU A 514 -3.16 -22.63 -12.98
CA LEU A 514 -3.30 -21.31 -13.57
C LEU A 514 -2.29 -20.36 -12.92
N PHE A 515 -1.42 -19.75 -13.71
CA PHE A 515 -0.48 -18.74 -13.26
C PHE A 515 -0.95 -17.35 -13.69
N THR A 516 -0.67 -16.35 -12.86
CA THR A 516 -0.69 -14.94 -13.29
C THR A 516 0.72 -14.37 -13.21
N THR A 517 1.21 -13.79 -14.29
CA THR A 517 2.58 -13.24 -14.40
C THR A 517 2.53 -11.83 -14.96
#